data_AF-A0A7W0FBZ5-F1
#
_entry.id   AF-A0A7W0FBZ5-F1
#
_cell.length_a   1.000
_cell.length_b   1.000
_cell.length_c   1.000
_cell.angle_alpha   90.00
_cell.angle_beta   90.00
_cell.angle_gamma   90.00
#
_symmetry.space_group_name_H-M   'P 1'
#
loop_
_entity.id
_entity.type
_entity.pdbx_description
1 polymer ?
#
loop_
_entity_poly.entity_id
_entity_poly.type
_entity_poly.pdbx_seq_one_letter_code
_entity_poly.pdbx_strand_id
1 'polypeptide(L)' 'TMKQQLPDNFQRAEFLLEHGLIDMVVSREDMKKTLAKLIEFLS' A
#
# COMPACT_ATOMS: atom_id res chain seq x y z
N THR A 1 27.46 0.61 9.30
CA THR A 1 26.30 -0.30 9.49
C THR A 1 25.58 0.11 10.75
N MET A 2 24.64 1.06 10.65
CA MET A 2 23.86 1.49 11.81
C MET A 2 22.91 0.34 12.18
N LYS A 3 23.14 -0.28 13.34
CA LYS A 3 22.29 -1.33 13.91
C LYS A 3 21.09 -0.70 14.62
N GLN A 4 20.32 0.13 13.91
CA GLN A 4 19.03 0.56 14.41
C GLN A 4 18.05 -0.60 14.20
N GLN A 5 17.28 -0.94 15.24
CA GLN A 5 16.20 -1.90 15.08
C GLN A 5 15.19 -1.32 14.11
N LEU A 6 14.84 -2.08 13.08
CA LEU A 6 13.77 -1.72 12.17
C LEU A 6 12.45 -1.74 12.96
N PRO A 7 11.54 -0.79 12.71
CA PRO A 7 10.21 -0.82 13.31
C PRO A 7 9.51 -2.17 13.05
N ASP A 8 8.70 -2.65 13.99
CA ASP A 8 7.99 -3.94 13.88
C ASP A 8 7.02 -4.01 12.68
N ASN A 9 6.58 -2.85 12.20
CA ASN A 9 5.72 -2.68 11.04
C ASN A 9 6.50 -2.36 9.76
N PHE A 10 7.83 -2.34 9.79
CA PHE A 10 8.64 -2.06 8.61
C PHE A 10 8.27 -3.03 7.47
N GLN A 11 8.15 -2.49 6.24
CA GLN A 11 7.68 -3.20 5.04
C GLN A 11 6.24 -3.73 5.06
N ARG A 12 5.44 -3.43 6.09
CA ARG A 12 3.99 -3.66 6.03
C ARG A 12 3.32 -2.62 5.15
N ALA A 13 2.15 -2.96 4.63
CA ALA A 13 1.38 -2.09 3.74
C ALA A 13 1.09 -0.72 4.40
N GLU A 14 0.79 -0.72 5.70
CA GLU A 14 0.52 0.48 6.48
C GLU A 14 1.76 1.38 6.56
N PHE A 15 2.93 0.80 6.83
CA PHE A 15 4.18 1.55 6.88
C PHE A 15 4.53 2.14 5.50
N LEU A 16 4.37 1.38 4.43
CA LEU A 16 4.63 1.85 3.08
C LEU A 16 3.68 2.99 2.66
N LEU A 17 2.41 2.90 3.08
CA LEU A 17 1.40 3.94 2.84
C LEU A 17 1.74 5.23 3.60
N GLU A 18 2.09 5.13 4.88
CA GLU A 18 2.50 6.28 5.71
C GLU A 18 3.72 7.02 5.14
N HIS A 19 4.63 6.30 4.47
CA HIS A 19 5.83 6.87 3.86
C HIS A 19 5.62 7.27 2.39
N GLY A 20 4.40 7.18 1.86
CA GLY A 20 4.06 7.61 0.50
C GLY A 20 4.64 6.72 -0.61
N LEU A 21 5.01 5.49 -0.30
CA LEU A 21 5.55 4.52 -1.26
C LEU A 21 4.47 3.75 -2.01
N ILE A 22 3.24 3.73 -1.48
CA ILE A 22 2.06 3.15 -2.12
C ILE A 22 0.87 4.10 -1.95
N ASP A 23 -0.05 4.11 -2.91
CA ASP A 23 -1.18 5.04 -2.92
C ASP A 23 -2.39 4.57 -2.09
N MET A 24 -2.56 3.26 -1.93
CA MET A 24 -3.71 2.69 -1.22
C MET A 24 -3.49 1.25 -0.74
N VAL A 25 -4.19 0.89 0.33
CA VAL A 25 -4.32 -0.49 0.84
C VAL A 25 -5.79 -0.88 0.76
N VAL A 26 -6.08 -2.01 0.11
CA VAL A 26 -7.46 -2.42 -0.23
C VAL A 26 -7.71 -3.85 0.23
N SER A 27 -8.87 -4.10 0.86
CA SER A 27 -9.31 -5.46 1.20
C SER A 27 -9.39 -6.35 -0.05
N ARG A 28 -9.08 -7.63 0.11
CA ARG A 28 -9.07 -8.60 -1.00
C ARG A 28 -10.41 -8.67 -1.73
N GLU A 29 -11.51 -8.51 -1.00
CA GLU A 29 -12.89 -8.56 -1.51
C GLU A 29 -13.25 -7.36 -2.41
N ASP A 30 -12.69 -6.19 -2.12
CA ASP A 30 -12.93 -4.96 -2.88
C ASP A 30 -12.00 -4.79 -4.09
N MET A 31 -10.94 -5.59 -4.18
CA MET A 31 -9.87 -5.40 -5.17
C MET A 31 -10.37 -5.33 -6.62
N LYS A 32 -11.31 -6.20 -7.01
CA LYS A 32 -11.86 -6.20 -8.38
C LYS A 32 -12.55 -4.87 -8.70
N LYS A 33 -13.34 -4.38 -7.75
CA LYS A 33 -14.08 -3.12 -7.87
C LYS A 33 -13.13 -1.93 -7.93
N THR A 34 -12.09 -1.91 -7.10
CA THR A 34 -11.09 -0.84 -7.12
C THR A 34 -10.30 -0.81 -8.42
N LEU A 35 -9.83 -1.97 -8.89
CA LEU A 35 -9.13 -2.07 -10.18
C LEU A 35 -9.98 -1.60 -11.35
N ALA A 36 -11.26 -2.01 -11.41
CA ALA A 36 -12.17 -1.58 -12.47
C ALA A 36 -12.30 -0.05 -12.52
N LYS A 37 -12.49 0.59 -11.35
CA LYS A 37 -12.58 2.06 -11.25
C LYS A 37 -11.30 2.76 -11.69
N LEU A 38 -10.13 2.26 -11.29
CA LEU A 38 -8.85 2.87 -11.65
C LEU A 38 -8.58 2.76 -13.15
N ILE A 39 -8.88 1.61 -13.75
CA ILE A 39 -8.73 1.42 -15.18
C ILE A 39 -9.70 2.33 -15.95
N GLU A 40 -10.97 2.41 -15.53
CA GLU A 40 -11.97 3.30 -16.12
C GLU A 40 -11.55 4.77 -16.01
N PHE A 41 -10.99 5.19 -14.88
CA PHE A 41 -10.49 6.56 -14.68
C PHE A 41 -9.29 6.91 -15.56
N LEU A 42 -8.46 5.92 -15.90
CA LEU A 42 -7.23 6.10 -16.69
C LEU A 42 -7.40 5.82 -18.19
N SER A 43 -8.56 5.31 -18.60
CA SER A 43 -8.90 5.06 -20.00
C SER A 43 -9.39 6.34 -20.68
#